data_AF-A0A2P0B0D4-F1
#
_entry.id   AF-A0A2P0B0D4-F1
#
_cell.length_a   1.000
_cell.length_b   1.000
_cell.length_c   1.000
_cell.angle_alpha   90.00
_cell.angle_beta   90.00
_cell.angle_gamma   90.00
#
_symmetry.space_group_name_H-M   'P 1'
#
loop_
_entity.id
_entity.type
_entity.pdbx_description
1 polymer ?
#
loop_
_entity_poly.entity_id
_entity_poly.type
_entity_poly.pdbx_seq_one_letter_code
_entity_poly.pdbx_strand_id
1 'polypeptide(L)' 'MKRATVISLADRKPVPAPKLALATGGYQLVYRSGQVNDCPGCGGRAWQVGRNLAECANEECGFALPFAPPADVSIRF' A
#
# COMPACT_ATOMS: atom_id res chain seq x y z
N MET A 1 -17.17 -20.16 22.46
CA MET A 1 -16.38 -19.77 21.26
C MET A 1 -14.97 -20.32 21.42
N LYS A 2 -14.46 -21.14 20.49
CA LYS A 2 -13.11 -21.71 20.59
C LYS A 2 -12.07 -20.67 20.12
N ARG A 3 -11.05 -20.40 20.93
CA ARG A 3 -9.95 -19.47 20.57
C ARG A 3 -9.01 -20.14 19.57
N ALA A 4 -8.65 -19.43 18.50
CA ALA A 4 -7.68 -19.93 17.53
C ALA A 4 -6.26 -19.97 18.12
N THR A 5 -5.50 -21.01 17.78
CA THR A 5 -4.10 -21.22 18.17
C THR A 5 -3.22 -21.30 16.94
N VAL A 6 -2.00 -20.78 17.02
CA VAL A 6 -0.96 -20.92 15.98
C VAL A 6 0.16 -21.81 16.51
N ILE A 7 0.95 -22.40 15.61
CA ILE A 7 2.11 -23.20 15.96
C ILE A 7 3.34 -22.27 16.00
N SER A 8 4.03 -22.18 17.14
CA SER A 8 5.30 -21.44 17.25
C SER A 8 6.32 -22.01 16.26
N LEU A 9 6.96 -21.17 15.45
CA LEU A 9 8.02 -21.63 14.53
C LEU A 9 9.30 -22.02 15.27
N ALA A 10 9.54 -21.45 16.46
CA ALA A 10 10.73 -21.75 17.27
C ALA A 10 10.64 -23.15 17.90
N ASP A 11 9.47 -23.50 18.46
CA ASP A 11 9.34 -24.67 19.33
C ASP A 11 8.22 -25.63 18.91
N ARG A 12 7.51 -25.34 17.81
CA ARG A 12 6.35 -26.08 17.29
C ARG A 12 5.20 -26.30 18.27
N LYS A 13 5.20 -25.58 19.39
CA LYS A 13 4.12 -25.66 20.38
C LYS A 13 2.91 -24.83 19.93
N PRO A 14 1.67 -25.32 20.12
CA PRO A 14 0.47 -24.51 19.97
C PRO A 14 0.49 -23.38 21.00
N VAL A 15 0.48 -22.14 20.53
CA VAL A 15 0.35 -20.94 21.37
C VAL A 15 -0.96 -20.24 21.01
N PRO A 16 -1.59 -19.50 21.94
CA PRO A 16 -2.71 -18.63 21.61
C PRO A 16 -2.30 -17.78 20.41
N ALA A 17 -3.13 -17.75 19.37
CA ALA A 17 -2.87 -16.85 18.26
C ALA A 17 -2.70 -15.46 18.87
N PRO A 18 -1.54 -14.77 18.69
CA PRO A 18 -1.50 -13.37 19.03
C PRO A 18 -2.70 -12.76 18.32
N LYS A 19 -3.38 -11.80 18.96
CA LYS A 19 -4.26 -10.92 18.20
C LYS A 19 -3.29 -10.22 17.27
N LEU A 20 -3.09 -10.79 16.08
CA LEU A 20 -2.34 -10.15 15.03
C LEU A 20 -3.16 -8.89 14.84
N ALA A 21 -2.68 -7.79 15.41
CA ALA A 21 -2.93 -6.51 14.82
C ALA A 21 -2.28 -6.69 13.44
N LEU A 22 -3.05 -7.26 12.49
CA LEU A 22 -3.00 -6.77 11.14
C LEU A 22 -2.94 -5.27 11.36
N ALA A 23 -1.78 -4.66 11.11
CA ALA A 23 -1.73 -3.22 11.05
C ALA A 23 -2.95 -2.86 10.20
N THR A 24 -3.90 -2.13 10.78
CA THR A 24 -5.20 -1.94 10.15
C THR A 24 -5.08 -1.13 8.86
N GLY A 25 -3.85 -0.72 8.47
CA GLY A 25 -3.49 -0.27 7.15
C GLY A 25 -2.77 -1.38 6.38
N GLY A 26 -3.40 -1.87 5.31
CA GLY A 26 -2.67 -2.53 4.23
C GLY A 26 -1.68 -1.59 3.56
N TYR A 27 -0.90 -2.10 2.61
CA TYR A 27 -0.04 -1.27 1.78
C TYR A 27 -0.88 -0.53 0.73
N GLN A 28 -0.74 0.80 0.67
CA GLN A 28 -1.34 1.60 -0.38
C GLN A 28 -0.29 1.94 -1.43
N LEU A 29 -0.60 1.62 -2.69
CA LEU A 29 0.18 2.09 -3.83
C LEU A 29 -0.13 3.56 -4.04
N VAL A 30 0.91 4.38 -4.18
CA VAL A 30 0.80 5.83 -4.31
C VAL A 30 1.72 6.33 -5.40
N TYR A 31 1.28 7.34 -6.13
CA TYR A 31 2.13 8.08 -7.05
C TYR A 31 2.98 9.08 -6.27
N ARG A 32 4.30 9.05 -6.47
CA ARG A 32 5.26 9.98 -5.85
C ARG A 32 5.76 10.99 -6.87
N SER A 33 5.37 12.25 -6.72
CA SER A 33 5.84 13.33 -7.59
C SER A 33 7.36 13.47 -7.56
N GLY A 34 7.97 13.61 -8.74
CA GLY A 34 9.43 13.74 -8.88
C GLY A 34 10.21 12.42 -8.72
N GLN A 35 9.53 11.29 -8.55
CA GLN A 35 10.14 9.96 -8.57
C GLN A 35 9.78 9.23 -9.86
N VAL A 36 10.55 8.18 -10.16
CA VAL A 36 10.18 7.24 -11.21
C VAL A 36 9.08 6.32 -10.68
N ASN A 37 7.92 6.33 -11.31
CA ASN A 37 6.76 5.54 -10.92
C ASN A 37 6.45 4.51 -12.02
N ASP A 38 6.52 3.23 -11.68
CA ASP A 38 6.14 2.12 -12.55
C ASP A 38 4.66 1.78 -12.34
N CYS A 39 3.90 1.62 -13.42
CA CYS A 39 2.49 1.26 -13.38
C CYS A 39 2.34 -0.20 -12.95
N PRO A 40 1.61 -0.50 -11.86
CA PRO A 40 1.38 -1.88 -11.42
C PRO A 40 0.59 -2.73 -12.41
N GLY A 41 -0.20 -2.11 -13.30
CA GLY A 41 -1.02 -2.80 -14.28
C GLY A 41 -0.24 -3.28 -15.50
N CYS A 42 0.55 -2.40 -16.12
CA CYS A 42 1.23 -2.67 -17.40
C CYS A 42 2.76 -2.53 -17.37
N GLY A 43 3.35 -2.12 -16.23
CA GLY A 43 4.78 -1.84 -16.09
C GLY A 43 5.26 -0.55 -16.77
N GLY A 44 4.37 0.19 -17.43
CA GLY A 44 4.69 1.46 -18.08
C GLY A 44 5.00 2.59 -17.10
N ARG A 45 5.58 3.68 -17.61
CA ARG A 45 6.02 4.85 -16.81
C ARG A 45 5.36 6.17 -17.21
N ALA A 46 4.50 6.15 -18.22
CA ALA A 46 3.78 7.32 -18.67
C ALA A 46 2.53 7.53 -17.81
N TRP A 47 2.34 8.75 -17.31
CA TRP A 47 1.26 9.11 -16.41
C TRP A 47 0.58 10.41 -16.85
N GLN A 48 -0.74 10.43 -16.82
CA GLN A 48 -1.57 11.64 -16.84
C GLN A 48 -1.81 12.08 -15.40
N VAL A 49 -1.16 13.17 -14.99
CA VAL A 49 -1.18 13.64 -13.60
C VAL A 49 -2.30 14.65 -13.41
N GLY A 50 -3.38 14.23 -12.74
CA GLY A 50 -4.53 15.07 -12.42
C GLY A 50 -4.41 15.77 -11.07
N ARG A 51 -5.54 16.29 -10.57
CA ARG A 51 -5.56 17.04 -9.29
C ARG A 51 -5.47 16.13 -8.05
N ASN A 52 -6.07 14.94 -8.13
CA ASN A 52 -6.18 14.02 -6.99
C ASN A 52 -5.52 12.65 -7.24
N LEU A 53 -5.34 12.29 -8.51
CA LEU A 53 -4.86 10.99 -8.96
C LEU A 53 -3.84 11.20 -10.09
N ALA A 54 -2.96 10.23 -10.25
CA ALA A 54 -2.18 10.01 -11.47
C ALA A 54 -2.70 8.75 -12.16
N GLU A 55 -3.09 8.87 -13.42
CA GLU A 55 -3.62 7.77 -14.24
C GLU A 55 -2.56 7.30 -15.24
N CYS A 56 -2.45 5.98 -15.45
CA CYS A 56 -1.54 5.44 -16.45
C CYS A 56 -1.96 5.90 -17.83
N ALA A 57 -1.05 6.54 -18.58
CA ALA A 57 -1.35 7.11 -19.88
C ALA A 57 -1.50 6.07 -21.01
N ASN A 58 -1.27 4.78 -20.71
CA ASN A 58 -1.56 3.71 -21.66
C ASN A 58 -3.08 3.48 -21.67
N GLU A 59 -3.72 3.75 -22.81
CA GLU A 59 -5.18 3.70 -23.00
C GLU A 59 -5.77 2.32 -22.70
N GLU A 60 -5.01 1.24 -22.91
CA GLU A 60 -5.44 -0.13 -22.60
C GLU A 60 -5.33 -0.48 -21.10
N CYS A 61 -4.64 0.35 -20.30
CA CYS A 61 -4.39 0.11 -18.88
C CYS A 61 -5.22 1.00 -17.97
N GLY A 62 -5.15 2.34 -18.12
CA GLY A 62 -5.92 3.31 -17.33
C GLY A 62 -5.78 3.20 -15.80
N PHE A 63 -4.77 2.51 -15.27
CA PHE A 63 -4.63 2.30 -13.81
C PHE A 63 -4.36 3.62 -13.09
N ALA A 64 -5.16 3.94 -12.07
CA ALA A 64 -5.05 5.20 -11.34
C ALA A 64 -4.51 5.01 -9.92
N LEU A 65 -3.57 5.87 -9.52
CA LEU A 65 -2.98 5.92 -8.18
C LEU A 65 -3.27 7.26 -7.49
N PRO A 66 -3.57 7.26 -6.17
CA PRO A 66 -3.59 8.48 -5.38
C PRO A 66 -2.19 9.03 -5.17
N PHE A 67 -2.09 10.35 -4.93
CA PHE A 67 -0.82 10.95 -4.55
C PHE A 67 -0.34 10.44 -3.20
N ALA A 68 0.97 10.28 -3.07
CA ALA A 68 1.58 10.06 -1.78
C ALA A 68 1.27 11.25 -0.87
N PRO A 69 0.97 11.00 0.42
CA PRO A 69 0.83 12.10 1.37
C PRO A 69 2.13 12.92 1.35
N PRO A 70 2.05 14.25 1.57
CA PRO A 70 3.25 15.05 1.77
C PRO A 70 4.07 14.40 2.88
N ALA A 71 5.39 14.28 2.67
CA ALA A 71 6.29 13.80 3.71
C ALA A 71 6.12 14.72 4.92
N ASP A 72 5.63 14.17 6.03
CA ASP A 72 5.37 14.82 7.33
C ASP A 72 5.48 16.35 7.29
N VAL A 73 4.40 17.03 6.89
CA VAL A 73 4.28 18.47 7.17
C VAL A 73 3.73 18.56 8.58
N SER A 74 4.62 18.65 9.56
CA SER A 74 4.24 19.02 10.91
C SER A 74 3.66 20.44 10.87
N ILE A 75 2.34 20.56 10.72
CA ILE A 75 1.63 21.83 10.91
C ILE A 75 1.74 22.14 12.40
N ARG A 76 2.69 23.02 12.73
CA ARG A 76 2.74 23.65 14.05
C ARG A 76 1.81 24.85 14.02
N PHE A 77 0.81 24.81 14.90
CA PHE A 77 -0.06 25.94 15.20
C PHE A 77 0.64 26.89 16.18
#